data_AF-A0A852BL63-F1
#
_entry.id   AF-A0A852BL63-F1
#
_cell.length_a   1.000
_cell.length_b   1.000
_cell.length_c   1.000
_cell.angle_alpha   90.00
_cell.angle_beta   90.00
_cell.angle_gamma   90.00
#
_symmetry.space_group_name_H-M   'P 1'
#
loop_
_entity.id
_entity.type
_entity.pdbx_description
1 polymer ?
#
loop_
_entity_poly.entity_id
_entity_poly.type
_entity_poly.pdbx_seq_one_letter_code
_entity_poly.pdbx_strand_id
1 'polypeptide(L)'
;MGSKQIAQETFDDAVQENITEFEMEPEEAVREAVQQFEAQGVDLSNIVKAVRPPASENGQRQKHQILLSLESLGRAVAEQDLAQLPGQLSSFAVQCKEQLAFRCLAAQNGASPALTLAGIRCVRHACLKHEQNRQDLVKAGVLPLLAGAITQHGGSAEVVRTAASALRVMTFDDDIRVPFGHAHDHAKMIVLENDGLRVLIEAAKAFTGNSGVLSELCATLSRLSVRNEFCQDIVDLGGLNLMVTLLADCMEHPDVVKQVLSAIRAVAGNDDVKDAIVDAGATDLIVLAISHHLGNPQICEQGCAALCMLALRKPENCSVIMEGGGALAALQAMKAHPREVAVQ
;
A
#
# COMPACT_ATOMS: atom_id res chain seq x y z
N MET A 1 -0.67 27.58 18.26
CA MET A 1 0.79 27.39 18.21
C MET A 1 1.04 25.92 18.50
N GLY A 2 1.81 25.22 17.66
CA GLY A 2 2.12 23.80 17.93
C GLY A 2 2.94 23.67 19.21
N SER A 3 2.63 22.66 20.03
CA SER A 3 3.45 22.32 21.18
C SER A 3 4.85 21.90 20.72
N LYS A 4 5.91 22.25 21.46
CA LYS A 4 7.26 21.77 21.16
C LYS A 4 7.33 20.28 21.46
N GLN A 5 7.98 19.49 20.61
CA GLN A 5 8.18 18.05 20.82
C GLN A 5 9.67 17.71 20.76
N ILE A 6 10.06 16.62 21.43
CA ILE A 6 11.43 16.08 21.43
C ILE A 6 11.40 14.60 21.02
N ALA A 7 12.55 14.05 20.63
CA ALA A 7 12.70 12.61 20.39
C ALA A 7 12.87 11.85 21.71
N GLN A 8 12.55 10.55 21.72
CA GLN A 8 12.79 9.69 22.88
C GLN A 8 14.26 9.74 23.29
N GLU A 9 15.20 9.67 22.34
CA GLU A 9 16.64 9.70 22.59
C GLU A 9 17.09 10.97 23.33
N THR A 10 16.52 12.13 22.99
CA THR A 10 16.82 13.40 23.67
C THR A 10 16.39 13.39 25.14
N PHE A 11 15.20 12.84 25.43
CA PHE A 11 14.74 12.69 26.81
C PHE A 11 15.61 11.68 27.58
N ASP A 12 15.87 10.56 26.92
CA ASP A 12 16.68 9.45 27.39
C ASP A 12 18.12 9.88 27.76
N ASP A 13 18.72 10.78 26.98
CA ASP A 13 20.04 11.35 27.24
C ASP A 13 20.04 12.30 28.43
N ALA A 14 19.04 13.19 28.54
CA ALA A 14 18.93 14.11 29.67
C ALA A 14 18.77 13.34 31.01
N VAL A 15 17.97 12.28 31.03
CA VAL A 15 17.85 11.41 32.22
C VAL A 15 19.18 10.74 32.55
N GLN A 16 19.94 10.31 31.54
CA GLN A 16 21.23 9.66 31.76
C GLN A 16 22.29 10.64 32.27
N GLU A 17 22.31 11.86 31.76
CA GLU A 17 23.16 12.97 32.22
C GLU A 17 22.85 13.28 33.70
N ASN A 18 21.57 13.41 34.05
CA ASN A 18 21.12 13.58 35.44
C ASN A 18 21.64 12.47 36.38
N ILE A 19 21.61 11.21 35.95
CA ILE A 19 22.12 10.09 36.76
C ILE A 19 23.65 10.13 36.88
N THR A 20 24.36 10.46 35.80
CA THR A 20 25.83 10.29 35.74
C THR A 20 26.61 11.51 36.19
N GLU A 21 26.17 12.71 35.83
CA GLU A 21 26.87 13.96 36.17
C GLU A 21 26.43 14.51 37.52
N PHE A 22 25.17 14.27 37.90
CA PHE A 22 24.59 14.79 39.14
C PHE A 22 24.35 13.69 40.20
N GLU A 23 24.79 12.46 39.93
CA GLU A 23 24.67 11.29 40.83
C GLU A 23 23.25 11.07 41.37
N MET A 24 22.24 11.42 40.56
CA MET A 24 20.84 11.33 40.97
C MET A 24 20.33 9.90 40.95
N GLU A 25 19.42 9.58 41.87
CA GLU A 25 18.67 8.33 41.80
C GLU A 25 17.82 8.27 40.52
N PRO A 26 17.68 7.11 39.86
CA PRO A 26 17.06 7.03 38.54
C PRO A 26 15.63 7.56 38.47
N GLU A 27 14.82 7.33 39.50
CA GLU A 27 13.45 7.88 39.56
C GLU A 27 13.44 9.41 39.72
N GLU A 28 14.44 9.95 40.43
CA GLU A 28 14.60 11.38 40.62
C GLU A 28 15.04 12.06 39.32
N ALA A 29 16.01 11.48 38.63
CA ALA A 29 16.49 11.94 37.33
C ALA A 29 15.36 12.03 36.27
N VAL A 30 14.46 11.03 36.23
CA VAL A 30 13.28 11.04 35.35
C VAL A 30 12.33 12.17 35.72
N ARG A 31 12.04 12.37 37.02
CA ARG A 31 11.15 13.46 37.47
C ARG A 31 11.72 14.83 37.13
N GLU A 32 13.03 15.02 37.32
CA GLU A 32 13.69 16.29 37.01
C GLU A 32 13.69 16.57 35.50
N ALA A 33 14.04 15.58 34.67
CA ALA A 33 13.99 15.74 33.22
C ALA A 33 12.57 16.09 32.73
N VAL A 34 11.53 15.43 33.29
CA VAL A 34 10.13 15.75 32.98
C VAL A 34 9.81 17.21 33.31
N GLN A 35 10.15 17.67 34.51
CA GLN A 35 9.90 19.06 34.91
C GLN A 35 10.66 20.05 34.02
N GLN A 36 11.92 19.76 33.70
CA GLN A 36 12.76 20.62 32.88
C GLN A 36 12.19 20.81 31.46
N PHE A 37 11.73 19.73 30.83
CA PHE A 37 11.13 19.80 29.49
C PHE A 37 9.73 20.41 29.50
N GLU A 38 8.89 20.06 30.47
CA GLU A 38 7.55 20.65 30.61
C GLU A 38 7.62 22.16 30.88
N ALA A 39 8.58 22.63 31.68
CA ALA A 39 8.82 24.06 31.92
C ALA A 39 9.23 24.83 30.65
N GLN A 40 9.86 24.14 29.67
CA GLN A 40 10.20 24.71 28.36
C GLN A 40 9.03 24.67 27.35
N GLY A 41 7.87 24.16 27.78
CA GLY A 41 6.68 24.00 26.96
C GLY A 41 6.77 22.81 25.99
N VAL A 42 7.56 21.79 26.32
CA VAL A 42 7.64 20.54 25.55
C VAL A 42 6.51 19.60 25.95
N ASP A 43 5.78 19.08 24.96
CA ASP A 43 4.81 18.01 25.15
C ASP A 43 5.50 16.64 25.16
N LEU A 44 5.42 15.97 26.31
CA LEU A 44 5.99 14.65 26.57
C LEU A 44 4.98 13.51 26.46
N SER A 45 3.78 13.72 25.89
CA SER A 45 2.73 12.70 25.75
C SER A 45 3.17 11.46 24.95
N ASN A 46 4.14 11.63 24.04
CA ASN A 46 4.69 10.58 23.21
C ASN A 46 6.02 9.99 23.75
N ILE A 47 6.46 10.42 24.94
CA ILE A 47 7.75 10.04 25.53
C ILE A 47 7.55 9.01 26.64
N VAL A 48 8.34 7.96 26.59
CA VAL A 48 8.40 6.92 27.62
C VAL A 48 9.13 7.47 28.83
N LYS A 49 8.39 7.66 29.93
CA LYS A 49 8.87 8.17 31.22
C LYS A 49 9.20 7.04 32.19
N ALA A 50 9.88 6.00 31.71
CA ALA A 50 10.25 4.84 32.51
C ALA A 50 11.76 4.85 32.79
N VAL A 51 12.13 4.48 34.01
CA VAL A 51 13.52 4.25 34.39
C VAL A 51 14.08 3.10 33.56
N ARG A 52 15.22 3.32 32.90
CA ARG A 52 15.94 2.25 32.20
C ARG A 52 16.80 1.48 33.20
N PRO A 53 16.90 0.15 33.08
CA PRO A 53 17.85 -0.61 33.87
C PRO A 53 19.29 -0.14 33.57
N PRO A 54 20.20 -0.24 34.55
CA PRO A 54 21.60 0.14 34.33
C PRO A 54 22.21 -0.62 33.14
N ALA A 55 23.17 0.02 32.47
CA ALA A 55 23.88 -0.56 31.34
C ALA A 55 24.43 -1.95 31.69
N SER A 56 24.44 -2.88 30.74
CA SER A 56 25.05 -4.20 30.95
C SER A 56 26.56 -4.04 31.25
N GLU A 57 27.20 -5.08 31.79
CA GLU A 57 28.65 -5.08 32.09
C GLU A 57 29.55 -4.69 30.89
N ASN A 58 29.01 -4.75 29.66
CA ASN A 58 29.68 -4.35 28.42
C ASN A 58 29.46 -2.86 28.03
N GLY A 59 28.84 -2.04 28.87
CA GLY A 59 28.61 -0.60 28.62
C GLY A 59 27.52 -0.29 27.59
N GLN A 60 26.76 -1.28 27.12
CA GLN A 60 25.64 -1.06 26.21
C GLN A 60 24.37 -0.65 26.97
N ARG A 61 23.77 0.49 26.58
CA ARG A 61 22.47 0.95 27.10
C ARG A 61 21.40 -0.10 26.82
N GLN A 62 20.64 -0.48 27.85
CA GLN A 62 19.49 -1.36 27.65
C GLN A 62 18.36 -0.61 26.92
N LYS A 63 17.77 -1.28 25.92
CA LYS A 63 16.62 -0.77 25.18
C LYS A 63 15.37 -0.81 26.05
N HIS A 64 14.42 0.08 25.76
CA HIS A 64 13.08 0.04 26.37
C HIS A 64 12.42 -1.32 26.16
N GLN A 65 11.66 -1.82 27.14
CA GLN A 65 11.03 -3.15 27.09
C GLN A 65 10.16 -3.34 25.83
N ILE A 66 9.46 -2.29 25.40
CA ILE A 66 8.66 -2.31 24.17
C ILE A 66 9.50 -2.57 22.91
N LEU A 67 10.73 -2.06 22.87
CA LEU A 67 11.65 -2.28 21.76
C LEU A 67 12.23 -3.71 21.80
N LEU A 68 12.52 -4.24 22.98
CA LEU A 68 12.94 -5.64 23.14
C LEU A 68 11.85 -6.63 22.72
N SER A 69 10.60 -6.36 23.09
CA SER A 69 9.45 -7.15 22.66
C SER A 69 9.20 -7.03 21.16
N LEU A 70 9.38 -5.83 20.58
CA LEU A 70 9.29 -5.62 19.14
C LEU A 70 10.36 -6.40 18.37
N GLU A 71 11.60 -6.43 18.87
CA GLU A 71 12.70 -7.19 18.26
C GLU A 71 12.48 -8.70 18.34
N SER A 72 12.01 -9.18 19.50
CA SER A 72 11.68 -10.60 19.70
C SER A 72 10.54 -11.04 18.78
N LEU A 73 9.50 -10.20 18.65
CA LEU A 73 8.40 -10.42 17.73
C LEU A 73 8.87 -10.40 16.27
N GLY A 74 9.70 -9.43 15.89
CA GLY A 74 10.29 -9.36 14.56
C GLY A 74 11.13 -10.59 14.21
N ARG A 75 11.91 -11.10 15.17
CA ARG A 75 12.69 -12.34 15.03
C ARG A 75 11.78 -13.56 14.85
N ALA A 76 10.77 -13.73 15.70
CA ALA A 76 9.82 -14.84 15.59
C ALA A 76 9.09 -14.85 14.23
N VAL A 77 8.75 -13.67 13.70
CA VAL A 77 8.18 -13.52 12.36
C VAL A 77 9.19 -13.92 11.27
N ALA A 78 10.43 -13.44 11.35
CA ALA A 78 11.47 -13.73 10.36
C ALA A 78 11.85 -15.22 10.31
N GLU A 79 11.91 -15.86 11.48
CA GLU A 79 12.27 -17.28 11.64
C GLU A 79 11.07 -18.23 11.47
N GLN A 80 9.86 -17.68 11.27
CA GLN A 80 8.61 -18.45 11.21
C GLN A 80 8.38 -19.31 12.47
N ASP A 81 8.81 -18.82 13.64
CA ASP A 81 8.62 -19.49 14.93
C ASP A 81 7.17 -19.32 15.42
N LEU A 82 6.28 -20.15 14.87
CA LEU A 82 4.86 -20.18 15.21
C LEU A 82 4.60 -20.57 16.68
N ALA A 83 5.56 -21.18 17.37
CA ALA A 83 5.39 -21.57 18.77
C ALA A 83 5.51 -20.36 19.70
N GLN A 84 6.47 -19.47 19.44
CA GLN A 84 6.67 -18.27 20.26
C GLN A 84 5.81 -17.07 19.82
N LEU A 85 5.39 -17.03 18.55
CA LEU A 85 4.69 -15.89 17.96
C LEU A 85 3.45 -15.43 18.75
N PRO A 86 2.53 -16.31 19.23
CA PRO A 86 1.36 -15.87 20.00
C PRO A 86 1.72 -15.20 21.33
N GLY A 87 2.76 -15.71 22.00
CA GLY A 87 3.26 -15.13 23.25
C GLY A 87 3.90 -13.76 23.02
N GLN A 88 4.72 -13.63 21.98
CA GLN A 88 5.36 -12.37 21.60
C GLN A 88 4.34 -11.31 21.18
N LEU A 89 3.34 -11.69 20.38
CA LEU A 89 2.22 -10.81 20.00
C LEU A 89 1.43 -10.35 21.22
N SER A 90 1.12 -11.27 22.14
CA SER A 90 0.36 -10.93 23.35
C SER A 90 1.15 -9.96 24.25
N SER A 91 2.44 -10.21 24.46
CA SER A 91 3.31 -9.33 25.25
C SER A 91 3.42 -7.94 24.63
N PHE A 92 3.68 -7.86 23.32
CA PHE A 92 3.77 -6.59 22.61
C PHE A 92 2.43 -5.83 22.60
N ALA A 93 1.32 -6.54 22.44
CA ALA A 93 -0.02 -5.95 22.46
C ALA A 93 -0.41 -5.42 23.84
N VAL A 94 -0.03 -6.09 24.92
CA VAL A 94 -0.24 -5.61 26.30
C VAL A 94 0.50 -4.30 26.50
N GLN A 95 1.79 -4.25 26.16
CA GLN A 95 2.59 -3.02 26.30
C GLN A 95 2.01 -1.89 25.44
N CYS A 96 1.67 -2.14 24.17
CA CYS A 96 1.04 -1.12 23.32
C CYS A 96 -0.27 -0.55 23.89
N LYS A 97 -1.00 -1.30 24.74
CA LYS A 97 -2.23 -0.84 25.39
C LYS A 97 -1.98 0.01 26.62
N GLU A 98 -0.81 -0.09 27.26
CA GLU A 98 -0.52 0.62 28.50
C GLU A 98 -0.45 2.14 28.29
N GLN A 99 0.35 2.60 27.33
CA GLN A 99 0.59 4.04 27.12
C GLN A 99 0.74 4.41 25.64
N LEU A 100 0.33 5.64 25.29
CA LEU A 100 0.56 6.20 23.96
C LEU A 100 2.05 6.22 23.59
N ALA A 101 2.90 6.60 24.55
CA ALA A 101 4.34 6.66 24.39
C ALA A 101 4.97 5.33 23.91
N PHE A 102 4.48 4.17 24.37
CA PHE A 102 4.98 2.87 23.91
C PHE A 102 4.66 2.63 22.43
N ARG A 103 3.46 3.01 21.99
CA ARG A 103 3.07 2.93 20.58
C ARG A 103 3.90 3.88 19.71
N CYS A 104 4.09 5.12 20.17
CA CYS A 104 4.92 6.11 19.48
C CYS A 104 6.36 5.64 19.36
N LEU A 105 6.94 5.11 20.44
CA LEU A 105 8.31 4.62 20.45
C LEU A 105 8.49 3.40 19.56
N ALA A 106 7.57 2.43 19.61
CA ALA A 106 7.58 1.27 18.72
C ALA A 106 7.41 1.67 17.25
N ALA A 107 6.55 2.65 16.96
CA ALA A 107 6.35 3.17 15.60
C ALA A 107 7.60 3.88 15.06
N GLN A 108 8.25 4.73 15.88
CA GLN A 108 9.45 5.47 15.51
C GLN A 108 10.66 4.56 15.29
N ASN A 109 10.75 3.45 16.02
CA ASN A 109 11.82 2.46 15.86
C ASN A 109 11.48 1.40 14.81
N GLY A 110 10.46 1.68 13.98
CA GLY A 110 9.97 0.83 12.93
C GLY A 110 9.43 -0.47 13.52
N ALA A 111 8.11 -0.61 13.57
CA ALA A 111 7.56 -1.96 13.47
C ALA A 111 8.25 -2.62 12.27
N SER A 112 9.08 -3.64 12.52
CA SER A 112 10.01 -4.19 11.53
C SER A 112 9.26 -4.38 10.20
N PRO A 113 9.85 -4.05 9.03
CA PRO A 113 9.23 -4.36 7.74
C PRO A 113 8.69 -5.80 7.68
N ALA A 114 9.35 -6.74 8.38
CA ALA A 114 8.87 -8.11 8.54
C ALA A 114 7.56 -8.21 9.34
N LEU A 115 7.42 -7.50 10.46
CA LEU A 115 6.21 -7.46 11.27
C LEU A 115 5.06 -6.79 10.52
N THR A 116 5.32 -5.63 9.89
CA THR A 116 4.33 -4.94 9.05
C THR A 116 3.86 -5.87 7.92
N LEU A 117 4.81 -6.52 7.24
CA LEU A 117 4.52 -7.49 6.18
C LEU A 117 3.67 -8.67 6.68
N ALA A 118 3.99 -9.23 7.85
CA ALA A 118 3.22 -10.32 8.45
C ALA A 118 1.81 -9.88 8.83
N GLY A 119 1.65 -8.69 9.41
CA GLY A 119 0.35 -8.09 9.72
C GLY A 119 -0.51 -7.89 8.47
N ILE A 120 0.06 -7.31 7.41
CA ILE A 120 -0.63 -7.13 6.13
C ILE A 120 -1.02 -8.47 5.50
N ARG A 121 -0.14 -9.47 5.54
CA ARG A 121 -0.45 -10.83 5.06
C ARG A 121 -1.62 -11.44 5.83
N CYS A 122 -1.62 -11.31 7.16
CA CYS A 122 -2.71 -11.78 8.01
C CYS A 122 -4.05 -11.11 7.64
N VAL A 123 -4.06 -9.78 7.52
CA VAL A 123 -5.24 -9.00 7.07
C VAL A 123 -5.74 -9.52 5.72
N ARG A 124 -4.85 -9.67 4.75
CA ARG A 124 -5.21 -10.16 3.41
C ARG A 124 -5.83 -11.56 3.48
N HIS A 125 -5.20 -12.49 4.21
CA HIS A 125 -5.71 -13.86 4.34
C HIS A 125 -7.05 -13.91 5.08
N ALA A 126 -7.23 -13.11 6.13
CA ALA A 126 -8.49 -13.04 6.87
C ALA A 126 -9.64 -12.50 6.00
N CYS A 127 -9.34 -11.62 5.04
CA CYS A 127 -10.36 -10.95 4.23
C CYS A 127 -10.72 -11.66 2.93
N LEU A 128 -9.88 -12.53 2.38
CA LEU A 128 -10.16 -13.21 1.10
C LEU A 128 -11.42 -14.07 1.21
N LYS A 129 -12.43 -13.85 0.36
CA LYS A 129 -13.72 -14.55 0.38
C LYS A 129 -14.46 -14.45 1.72
N HIS A 130 -14.18 -13.44 2.54
CA HIS A 130 -14.80 -13.24 3.85
C HIS A 130 -15.22 -11.77 4.02
N GLU A 131 -16.46 -11.46 3.62
CA GLU A 131 -16.97 -10.09 3.61
C GLU A 131 -17.10 -9.49 5.01
N GLN A 132 -17.56 -10.28 6.00
CA GLN A 132 -17.69 -9.79 7.37
C GLN A 132 -16.32 -9.37 7.96
N ASN A 133 -15.26 -10.15 7.69
CA ASN A 133 -13.92 -9.83 8.16
C ASN A 133 -13.41 -8.52 7.56
N ARG A 134 -13.70 -8.25 6.27
CA ARG A 134 -13.39 -6.96 5.64
C ARG A 134 -14.09 -5.83 6.37
N GLN A 135 -15.39 -5.93 6.59
CA GLN A 135 -16.16 -4.89 7.27
C GLN A 135 -15.63 -4.62 8.69
N ASP A 136 -15.37 -5.67 9.46
CA ASP A 136 -14.90 -5.52 10.84
C ASP A 136 -13.50 -4.88 10.89
N LEU A 137 -12.61 -5.25 9.98
CA LEU A 137 -11.27 -4.66 9.87
C LEU A 137 -11.32 -3.22 9.34
N VAL A 138 -12.20 -2.90 8.39
CA VAL A 138 -12.41 -1.53 7.92
C VAL A 138 -12.94 -0.65 9.06
N LYS A 139 -13.93 -1.13 9.83
CA LYS A 139 -14.42 -0.43 11.04
C LYS A 139 -13.34 -0.26 12.10
N ALA A 140 -12.39 -1.19 12.20
CA ALA A 140 -11.24 -1.10 13.08
C ALA A 140 -10.10 -0.19 12.57
N GLY A 141 -10.25 0.43 11.39
CA GLY A 141 -9.28 1.38 10.85
C GLY A 141 -8.14 0.74 10.04
N VAL A 142 -8.35 -0.42 9.40
CA VAL A 142 -7.29 -1.09 8.63
C VAL A 142 -6.85 -0.30 7.38
N LEU A 143 -7.76 0.44 6.74
CA LEU A 143 -7.47 1.17 5.50
C LEU A 143 -6.35 2.23 5.64
N PRO A 144 -6.39 3.15 6.62
CA PRO A 144 -5.30 4.11 6.83
C PRO A 144 -3.99 3.43 7.19
N LEU A 145 -4.02 2.27 7.87
CA LEU A 145 -2.82 1.50 8.17
C LEU A 145 -2.19 0.88 6.92
N LEU A 146 -3.00 0.37 5.99
CA LEU A 146 -2.51 -0.20 4.74
C LEU A 146 -1.95 0.88 3.79
N ALA A 147 -2.65 2.02 3.66
CA ALA A 147 -2.15 3.16 2.88
C ALA A 147 -0.89 3.77 3.52
N GLY A 148 -0.89 3.91 4.86
CA GLY A 148 0.26 4.32 5.64
C GLY A 148 1.46 3.39 5.47
N ALA A 149 1.26 2.08 5.39
CA ALA A 149 2.36 1.13 5.18
C ALA A 149 3.05 1.32 3.82
N ILE A 150 2.32 1.69 2.76
CA ILE A 150 2.90 1.97 1.44
C ILE A 150 3.83 3.20 1.51
N THR A 151 3.41 4.24 2.22
CA THR A 151 4.18 5.49 2.33
C THR A 151 5.36 5.35 3.29
N GLN A 152 5.14 4.76 4.47
CA GLN A 152 6.16 4.59 5.52
C GLN A 152 7.25 3.58 5.14
N HIS A 153 6.90 2.55 4.37
CA HIS A 153 7.85 1.54 3.89
C HIS A 153 8.06 1.62 2.38
N GLY A 154 8.05 2.84 1.82
CA GLY A 154 8.21 3.08 0.37
C GLY A 154 9.53 2.55 -0.22
N GLY A 155 10.53 2.21 0.58
CA GLY A 155 11.75 1.53 0.11
C GLY A 155 11.65 0.00 0.06
N SER A 156 10.59 -0.61 0.58
CA SER A 156 10.43 -2.07 0.66
C SER A 156 9.40 -2.56 -0.37
N ALA A 157 9.91 -3.12 -1.47
CA ALA A 157 9.09 -3.69 -2.53
C ALA A 157 8.08 -4.73 -2.01
N GLU A 158 8.47 -5.57 -1.06
CA GLU A 158 7.58 -6.57 -0.48
C GLU A 158 6.43 -5.96 0.32
N VAL A 159 6.72 -4.94 1.15
CA VAL A 159 5.69 -4.27 1.96
C VAL A 159 4.74 -3.51 1.05
N VAL A 160 5.26 -2.70 0.12
CA VAL A 160 4.45 -1.90 -0.81
C VAL A 160 3.53 -2.79 -1.64
N ARG A 161 4.07 -3.85 -2.26
CA ARG A 161 3.27 -4.80 -3.04
C ARG A 161 2.21 -5.49 -2.18
N THR A 162 2.57 -5.95 -0.98
CA THR A 162 1.64 -6.68 -0.11
C THR A 162 0.54 -5.75 0.43
N ALA A 163 0.88 -4.50 0.76
CA ALA A 163 -0.06 -3.49 1.22
C ALA A 163 -1.05 -3.08 0.12
N ALA A 164 -0.55 -2.81 -1.10
CA ALA A 164 -1.40 -2.54 -2.26
C ALA A 164 -2.35 -3.71 -2.57
N SER A 165 -1.86 -4.94 -2.44
CA SER A 165 -2.66 -6.15 -2.57
C SER A 165 -3.72 -6.28 -1.49
N ALA A 166 -3.39 -5.95 -0.23
CA ALA A 166 -4.36 -5.96 0.85
C ALA A 166 -5.44 -4.89 0.66
N LEU A 167 -5.09 -3.67 0.23
CA LEU A 167 -6.06 -2.64 -0.14
C LEU A 167 -7.02 -3.15 -1.22
N ARG A 168 -6.50 -3.80 -2.26
CA ARG A 168 -7.28 -4.40 -3.33
C ARG A 168 -8.24 -5.49 -2.84
N VAL A 169 -7.81 -6.34 -1.90
CA VAL A 169 -8.69 -7.35 -1.29
C VAL A 169 -9.83 -6.71 -0.50
N MET A 170 -9.65 -5.53 0.10
CA MET A 170 -10.75 -4.84 0.77
C MET A 170 -11.87 -4.43 -0.19
N THR A 171 -11.62 -4.37 -1.49
CA THR A 171 -12.61 -3.99 -2.51
C THR A 171 -13.17 -5.19 -3.29
N PHE A 172 -13.04 -6.42 -2.76
CA PHE A 172 -13.53 -7.62 -3.42
C PHE A 172 -14.99 -7.91 -3.07
N ASP A 173 -15.70 -8.44 -4.07
CA ASP A 173 -17.05 -8.99 -3.95
C ASP A 173 -17.00 -10.49 -4.27
N ASP A 174 -16.31 -11.23 -3.40
CA ASP A 174 -15.90 -12.63 -3.62
C ASP A 174 -16.45 -13.61 -2.55
N ASP A 175 -17.35 -13.14 -1.68
CA ASP A 175 -18.00 -13.97 -0.66
C ASP A 175 -19.42 -14.34 -1.07
N ILE A 176 -19.58 -15.52 -1.67
CA ILE A 176 -20.88 -16.03 -2.15
C ILE A 176 -21.93 -16.22 -1.04
N ARG A 177 -21.53 -16.19 0.23
CA ARG A 177 -22.45 -16.38 1.37
C ARG A 177 -23.20 -15.09 1.71
N VAL A 178 -22.70 -13.95 1.24
CA VAL A 178 -23.30 -12.64 1.47
C VAL A 178 -23.81 -12.10 0.13
N PRO A 179 -25.09 -11.71 0.02
CA PRO A 179 -25.66 -11.27 -1.25
C PRO A 179 -25.14 -9.91 -1.73
N PHE A 180 -24.66 -9.07 -0.82
CA PHE A 180 -24.14 -7.73 -1.12
C PHE A 180 -22.92 -7.43 -0.25
N GLY A 181 -21.80 -7.08 -0.89
CA GLY A 181 -20.60 -6.58 -0.21
C GLY A 181 -20.49 -5.04 -0.23
N HIS A 182 -19.53 -4.51 0.53
CA HIS A 182 -19.21 -3.08 0.58
C HIS A 182 -18.02 -2.69 -0.32
N ALA A 183 -17.77 -3.44 -1.40
CA ALA A 183 -16.62 -3.23 -2.28
C ALA A 183 -16.51 -1.78 -2.80
N HIS A 184 -17.62 -1.19 -3.24
CA HIS A 184 -17.66 0.19 -3.72
C HIS A 184 -17.45 1.22 -2.60
N ASP A 185 -18.02 0.99 -1.42
CA ASP A 185 -17.83 1.88 -0.26
C ASP A 185 -16.37 1.86 0.19
N HIS A 186 -15.76 0.67 0.28
CA HIS A 186 -14.35 0.53 0.63
C HIS A 186 -13.45 1.20 -0.40
N ALA A 187 -13.72 1.05 -1.71
CA ALA A 187 -12.97 1.76 -2.74
C ALA A 187 -13.07 3.28 -2.55
N LYS A 188 -14.27 3.80 -2.26
CA LYS A 188 -14.48 5.23 -1.95
C LYS A 188 -13.69 5.68 -0.72
N MET A 189 -13.72 4.92 0.38
CA MET A 189 -12.95 5.22 1.60
C MET A 189 -11.44 5.23 1.31
N ILE A 190 -10.93 4.26 0.55
CA ILE A 190 -9.52 4.21 0.16
C ILE A 190 -9.12 5.45 -0.63
N VAL A 191 -9.94 5.88 -1.59
CA VAL A 191 -9.63 7.05 -2.42
C VAL A 191 -9.78 8.36 -1.64
N LEU A 192 -10.93 8.60 -1.01
CA LEU A 192 -11.29 9.90 -0.44
C LEU A 192 -10.69 10.15 0.96
N GLU A 193 -10.59 9.12 1.80
CA GLU A 193 -10.17 9.28 3.19
C GLU A 193 -8.69 8.95 3.40
N ASN A 194 -8.09 8.20 2.46
CA ASN A 194 -6.74 7.67 2.61
C ASN A 194 -5.81 8.05 1.44
N ASP A 195 -6.22 9.02 0.60
CA ASP A 195 -5.47 9.50 -0.58
C ASP A 195 -4.97 8.35 -1.49
N GLY A 196 -5.73 7.25 -1.57
CA GLY A 196 -5.25 5.98 -2.10
C GLY A 196 -4.70 6.05 -3.53
N LEU A 197 -5.30 6.88 -4.40
CA LEU A 197 -4.81 7.07 -5.77
C LEU A 197 -3.42 7.71 -5.79
N ARG A 198 -3.24 8.80 -5.03
CA ARG A 198 -1.95 9.50 -4.93
C ARG A 198 -0.89 8.57 -4.34
N VAL A 199 -1.22 7.85 -3.26
CA VAL A 199 -0.31 6.90 -2.62
C VAL A 199 0.18 5.83 -3.59
N LEU A 200 -0.72 5.23 -4.39
CA LEU A 200 -0.38 4.17 -5.34
C LEU A 200 0.43 4.71 -6.54
N ILE A 201 0.09 5.89 -7.06
CA ILE A 201 0.80 6.50 -8.20
C ILE A 201 2.22 6.91 -7.80
N GLU A 202 2.40 7.55 -6.63
CA GLU A 202 3.72 7.91 -6.13
C GLU A 202 4.58 6.67 -5.82
N ALA A 203 3.98 5.61 -5.26
CA ALA A 203 4.68 4.34 -5.08
C ALA A 203 5.13 3.75 -6.43
N ALA A 204 4.30 3.81 -7.48
CA ALA A 204 4.68 3.28 -8.79
C ALA A 204 5.85 4.06 -9.41
N LYS A 205 5.89 5.39 -9.24
CA LYS A 205 7.02 6.24 -9.65
C LYS A 205 8.33 5.88 -8.93
N ALA A 206 8.24 5.39 -7.69
CA ALA A 206 9.42 4.94 -6.92
C ALA A 206 9.92 3.54 -7.30
N PHE A 207 9.11 2.72 -7.99
CA PHE A 207 9.40 1.31 -8.31
C PHE A 207 9.41 1.00 -9.81
N THR A 208 9.87 1.92 -10.66
CA THR A 208 9.88 1.76 -12.13
C THR A 208 10.61 0.52 -12.64
N GLY A 209 11.56 -0.05 -11.88
CA GLY A 209 12.27 -1.28 -12.22
C GLY A 209 11.70 -2.57 -11.62
N ASN A 210 10.60 -2.52 -10.85
CA ASN A 210 10.06 -3.69 -10.14
C ASN A 210 8.69 -4.12 -10.71
N SER A 211 8.71 -5.04 -11.67
CA SER A 211 7.52 -5.54 -12.35
C SER A 211 6.45 -6.10 -11.40
N GLY A 212 6.86 -6.78 -10.32
CA GLY A 212 5.94 -7.34 -9.33
C GLY A 212 5.20 -6.26 -8.53
N VAL A 213 5.86 -5.16 -8.19
CA VAL A 213 5.24 -4.00 -7.53
C VAL A 213 4.34 -3.27 -8.52
N LEU A 214 4.84 -2.96 -9.72
CA LEU A 214 4.10 -2.22 -10.74
C LEU A 214 2.82 -2.92 -11.16
N SER A 215 2.89 -4.24 -11.40
CA SER A 215 1.73 -5.07 -11.74
C SER A 215 0.65 -5.00 -10.65
N GLU A 216 1.03 -5.11 -9.37
CA GLU A 216 0.07 -5.03 -8.27
C GLU A 216 -0.51 -3.62 -8.09
N LEU A 217 0.31 -2.57 -8.20
CA LEU A 217 -0.15 -1.18 -8.10
C LEU A 217 -1.16 -0.85 -9.22
N CYS A 218 -0.89 -1.27 -10.46
CA CYS A 218 -1.84 -1.10 -11.57
C CYS A 218 -3.14 -1.89 -11.34
N ALA A 219 -3.04 -3.12 -10.83
CA ALA A 219 -4.20 -3.94 -10.49
C ALA A 219 -5.06 -3.28 -9.40
N THR A 220 -4.44 -2.64 -8.41
CA THR A 220 -5.15 -1.91 -7.34
C THR A 220 -5.77 -0.63 -7.89
N LEU A 221 -5.06 0.17 -8.69
CA LEU A 221 -5.62 1.36 -9.35
C LEU A 221 -6.85 1.02 -10.20
N SER A 222 -6.79 -0.07 -10.98
CA SER A 222 -7.93 -0.58 -11.76
C SER A 222 -9.17 -0.83 -10.88
N ARG A 223 -8.99 -1.41 -9.68
CA ARG A 223 -10.09 -1.68 -8.73
C ARG A 223 -10.61 -0.45 -8.01
N LEU A 224 -9.84 0.64 -7.95
CA LEU A 224 -10.28 1.91 -7.38
C LEU A 224 -10.95 2.83 -8.41
N SER A 225 -10.83 2.52 -9.70
CA SER A 225 -11.40 3.28 -10.82
C SER A 225 -12.90 2.98 -11.01
N VAL A 226 -13.69 3.11 -9.94
CA VAL A 226 -15.11 2.72 -9.89
C VAL A 226 -16.08 3.88 -10.12
N ARG A 227 -15.58 5.12 -10.23
CA ARG A 227 -16.39 6.33 -10.44
C ARG A 227 -15.68 7.27 -11.41
N ASN A 228 -16.46 8.02 -12.19
CA ASN A 228 -15.91 8.96 -13.18
C ASN A 228 -14.95 9.98 -12.57
N GLU A 229 -15.26 10.48 -11.37
CA GLU A 229 -14.39 11.41 -10.63
C GLU A 229 -13.03 10.76 -10.29
N PHE A 230 -13.00 9.49 -9.88
CA PHE A 230 -11.76 8.78 -9.57
C PHE A 230 -10.92 8.49 -10.82
N CYS A 231 -11.57 8.20 -11.95
CA CYS A 231 -10.87 8.06 -13.22
C CYS A 231 -10.20 9.38 -13.63
N GLN A 232 -10.88 10.51 -13.44
CA GLN A 232 -10.31 11.84 -13.70
C GLN A 232 -9.17 12.16 -12.73
N ASP A 233 -9.34 11.89 -11.43
CA ASP A 233 -8.28 12.09 -10.43
C ASP A 233 -7.00 11.32 -10.76
N ILE A 234 -7.12 10.10 -11.33
CA ILE A 234 -5.95 9.33 -11.80
C ILE A 234 -5.21 10.08 -12.92
N VAL A 235 -5.92 10.71 -13.86
CA VAL A 235 -5.31 11.52 -14.91
C VAL A 235 -4.63 12.75 -14.31
N ASP A 236 -5.32 13.46 -13.42
CA ASP A 236 -4.84 14.69 -12.79
C ASP A 236 -3.59 14.45 -11.91
N LEU A 237 -3.48 13.27 -11.30
CA LEU A 237 -2.29 12.82 -10.54
C LEU A 237 -1.14 12.33 -11.43
N GLY A 238 -1.31 12.33 -12.76
CA GLY A 238 -0.32 11.87 -13.74
C GLY A 238 -0.29 10.35 -13.92
N GLY A 239 -1.31 9.63 -13.46
CA GLY A 239 -1.42 8.18 -13.56
C GLY A 239 -1.57 7.66 -14.99
N LEU A 240 -2.23 8.42 -15.88
CA LEU A 240 -2.32 8.05 -17.31
C LEU A 240 -0.94 8.02 -17.98
N ASN A 241 -0.13 9.07 -17.79
CA ASN A 241 1.23 9.14 -18.34
C ASN A 241 2.10 7.99 -17.81
N LEU A 242 1.96 7.64 -16.54
CA LEU A 242 2.59 6.48 -15.94
C LEU A 242 2.15 5.19 -16.65
N MET A 243 0.85 4.95 -16.84
CA MET A 243 0.34 3.74 -17.51
C MET A 243 0.85 3.63 -18.95
N VAL A 244 0.84 4.72 -19.72
CA VAL A 244 1.35 4.75 -21.10
C VAL A 244 2.85 4.45 -21.14
N THR A 245 3.63 5.06 -20.24
CA THR A 245 5.08 4.79 -20.12
C THR A 245 5.34 3.33 -19.77
N LEU A 246 4.61 2.78 -18.79
CA LEU A 246 4.73 1.38 -18.40
C LEU A 246 4.37 0.43 -19.55
N LEU A 247 3.34 0.73 -20.34
CA LEU A 247 2.97 -0.10 -21.48
C LEU A 247 4.06 -0.12 -22.55
N ALA A 248 4.73 1.02 -22.78
CA ALA A 248 5.84 1.13 -23.72
C ALA A 248 7.12 0.42 -23.20
N ASP A 249 7.49 0.66 -21.94
CA ASP A 249 8.77 0.22 -21.38
C ASP A 249 8.76 -1.24 -20.89
N CYS A 250 7.61 -1.76 -20.50
CA CYS A 250 7.47 -3.08 -19.89
C CYS A 250 6.88 -4.13 -20.84
N MET A 251 7.02 -3.97 -22.15
CA MET A 251 6.45 -4.91 -23.13
C MET A 251 6.93 -6.36 -22.92
N GLU A 252 8.14 -6.57 -22.39
CA GLU A 252 8.68 -7.90 -22.06
C GLU A 252 8.19 -8.47 -20.72
N HIS A 253 7.34 -7.73 -19.99
CA HIS A 253 6.80 -8.11 -18.69
C HIS A 253 5.28 -8.35 -18.79
N PRO A 254 4.83 -9.55 -19.18
CA PRO A 254 3.43 -9.81 -19.49
C PRO A 254 2.47 -9.54 -18.32
N ASP A 255 2.92 -9.73 -17.08
CA ASP A 255 2.12 -9.42 -15.90
C ASP A 255 1.92 -7.91 -15.69
N VAL A 256 2.89 -7.07 -16.08
CA VAL A 256 2.74 -5.60 -16.04
C VAL A 256 1.82 -5.19 -17.17
N VAL A 257 2.07 -5.63 -18.41
CA VAL A 257 1.25 -5.33 -19.60
C VAL A 257 -0.22 -5.64 -19.35
N LYS A 258 -0.54 -6.85 -18.86
CA LYS A 258 -1.90 -7.26 -18.53
C LYS A 258 -2.58 -6.30 -17.54
N GLN A 259 -1.88 -5.93 -16.46
CA GLN A 259 -2.48 -5.07 -15.43
C GLN A 259 -2.58 -3.60 -15.87
N VAL A 260 -1.65 -3.12 -16.69
CA VAL A 260 -1.72 -1.79 -17.31
C VAL A 260 -2.90 -1.72 -18.27
N LEU A 261 -3.11 -2.72 -19.12
CA LEU A 261 -4.28 -2.79 -20.00
C LEU A 261 -5.60 -2.83 -19.20
N SER A 262 -5.64 -3.60 -18.11
CA SER A 262 -6.78 -3.62 -17.18
C SER A 262 -7.02 -2.27 -16.51
N ALA A 263 -5.96 -1.53 -16.16
CA ALA A 263 -6.05 -0.20 -15.58
C ALA A 263 -6.57 0.82 -16.60
N ILE A 264 -6.01 0.84 -17.82
CA ILE A 264 -6.46 1.69 -18.94
C ILE A 264 -7.94 1.44 -19.23
N ARG A 265 -8.35 0.16 -19.34
CA ARG A 265 -9.76 -0.22 -19.51
C ARG A 265 -10.66 0.34 -18.40
N ALA A 266 -10.21 0.30 -17.14
CA ALA A 266 -11.00 0.76 -16.01
C ALA A 266 -11.14 2.29 -15.99
N VAL A 267 -10.05 3.03 -16.21
CA VAL A 267 -10.11 4.50 -16.24
C VAL A 267 -10.88 5.02 -17.46
N ALA A 268 -10.91 4.27 -18.56
CA ALA A 268 -11.77 4.51 -19.72
C ALA A 268 -13.28 4.34 -19.43
N GLY A 269 -13.69 4.09 -18.18
CA GLY A 269 -15.08 4.26 -17.76
C GLY A 269 -15.56 5.72 -17.81
N ASN A 270 -14.64 6.69 -17.77
CA ASN A 270 -14.92 8.11 -17.92
C ASN A 270 -14.72 8.55 -19.38
N ASP A 271 -15.70 9.23 -19.97
CA ASP A 271 -15.69 9.63 -21.38
C ASP A 271 -14.62 10.68 -21.72
N ASP A 272 -14.27 11.59 -20.81
CA ASP A 272 -13.18 12.57 -21.01
C ASP A 272 -11.81 11.86 -20.94
N VAL A 273 -11.70 10.87 -20.05
CA VAL A 273 -10.48 10.07 -19.90
C VAL A 273 -10.24 9.18 -21.13
N LYS A 274 -11.29 8.71 -21.82
CA LYS A 274 -11.14 7.99 -23.10
C LYS A 274 -10.40 8.84 -24.13
N ASP A 275 -10.80 10.09 -24.26
CA ASP A 275 -10.18 11.02 -25.23
C ASP A 275 -8.73 11.28 -24.81
N ALA A 276 -8.47 11.50 -23.52
CA ALA A 276 -7.11 11.65 -23.00
C ALA A 276 -6.22 10.42 -23.27
N ILE A 277 -6.74 9.19 -23.17
CA ILE A 277 -6.01 7.96 -23.49
C ILE A 277 -5.63 7.92 -24.98
N VAL A 278 -6.56 8.31 -25.86
CA VAL A 278 -6.32 8.35 -27.30
C VAL A 278 -5.32 9.44 -27.66
N ASP A 279 -5.47 10.64 -27.11
CA ASP A 279 -4.57 11.78 -27.31
C ASP A 279 -3.14 11.50 -26.82
N ALA A 280 -3.00 10.66 -25.78
CA ALA A 280 -1.72 10.19 -25.28
C ALA A 280 -1.05 9.11 -26.18
N GLY A 281 -1.68 8.72 -27.29
CA GLY A 281 -1.15 7.69 -28.20
C GLY A 281 -1.23 6.26 -27.66
N ALA A 282 -2.01 6.03 -26.60
CA ALA A 282 -2.07 4.71 -25.96
C ALA A 282 -2.71 3.64 -26.87
N THR A 283 -3.57 4.03 -27.82
CA THR A 283 -4.21 3.08 -28.74
C THR A 283 -3.19 2.25 -29.51
N ASP A 284 -2.15 2.88 -30.05
CA ASP A 284 -1.10 2.18 -30.81
C ASP A 284 -0.31 1.20 -29.91
N LEU A 285 -0.05 1.59 -28.66
CA LEU A 285 0.61 0.73 -27.68
C LEU A 285 -0.26 -0.47 -27.27
N ILE A 286 -1.58 -0.29 -27.17
CA ILE A 286 -2.52 -1.39 -26.89
C ILE A 286 -2.50 -2.38 -28.06
N VAL A 287 -2.57 -1.90 -29.30
CA VAL A 287 -2.49 -2.74 -30.50
C VAL A 287 -1.16 -3.48 -30.54
N LEU A 288 -0.05 -2.78 -30.29
CA LEU A 288 1.28 -3.39 -30.22
C LEU A 288 1.35 -4.47 -29.14
N ALA A 289 0.79 -4.23 -27.94
CA ALA A 289 0.77 -5.20 -26.85
C ALA A 289 -0.01 -6.47 -27.21
N ILE A 290 -1.16 -6.34 -27.88
CA ILE A 290 -1.95 -7.50 -28.36
C ILE A 290 -1.13 -8.30 -29.39
N SER A 291 -0.52 -7.62 -30.36
CA SER A 291 0.27 -8.28 -31.41
C SER A 291 1.52 -8.95 -30.86
N HIS A 292 2.22 -8.29 -29.94
CA HIS A 292 3.43 -8.83 -29.30
C HIS A 292 3.12 -10.06 -28.44
N HIS A 293 2.03 -10.00 -27.67
CA HIS A 293 1.59 -11.07 -26.77
C HIS A 293 0.45 -11.89 -27.34
N LEU A 294 0.43 -12.11 -28.65
CA LEU A 294 -0.66 -12.82 -29.32
C LEU A 294 -0.86 -14.25 -28.78
N GLY A 295 0.19 -14.87 -28.22
CA GLY A 295 0.11 -16.18 -27.57
C GLY A 295 -0.46 -16.17 -26.14
N ASN A 296 -0.70 -14.99 -25.55
CA ASN A 296 -1.20 -14.84 -24.19
C ASN A 296 -2.68 -14.39 -24.20
N PRO A 297 -3.63 -15.29 -23.86
CA PRO A 297 -5.04 -14.98 -23.95
C PRO A 297 -5.48 -13.89 -22.97
N GLN A 298 -4.85 -13.80 -21.78
CA GLN A 298 -5.22 -12.76 -20.81
C GLN A 298 -4.82 -11.36 -21.27
N ILE A 299 -3.68 -11.20 -21.95
CA ILE A 299 -3.29 -9.90 -22.53
C ILE A 299 -4.19 -9.55 -23.71
N CYS A 300 -4.50 -10.53 -24.57
CA CYS A 300 -5.44 -10.36 -25.66
C CYS A 300 -6.82 -9.90 -25.17
N GLU A 301 -7.36 -10.56 -24.13
CA GLU A 301 -8.62 -10.18 -23.48
C GLU A 301 -8.58 -8.73 -22.99
N GLN A 302 -7.58 -8.37 -22.17
CA GLN A 302 -7.53 -7.02 -21.60
C GLN A 302 -7.28 -5.95 -22.66
N GLY A 303 -6.47 -6.24 -23.68
CA GLY A 303 -6.22 -5.34 -24.79
C GLY A 303 -7.48 -5.09 -25.62
N CYS A 304 -8.17 -6.16 -26.04
CA CYS A 304 -9.44 -6.04 -26.76
C CYS A 304 -10.50 -5.32 -25.92
N ALA A 305 -10.60 -5.63 -24.62
CA ALA A 305 -11.54 -4.97 -23.72
C ALA A 305 -11.21 -3.47 -23.54
N ALA A 306 -9.94 -3.09 -23.49
CA ALA A 306 -9.53 -1.69 -23.46
C ALA A 306 -9.94 -0.95 -24.75
N LEU A 307 -9.64 -1.50 -25.93
CA LEU A 307 -10.07 -0.92 -27.21
C LEU A 307 -11.60 -0.78 -27.29
N CYS A 308 -12.34 -1.79 -26.82
CA CYS A 308 -13.81 -1.75 -26.77
C CYS A 308 -14.33 -0.60 -25.89
N MET A 309 -13.73 -0.43 -24.69
CA MET A 309 -14.10 0.68 -23.81
C MET A 309 -13.80 2.05 -24.42
N LEU A 310 -12.67 2.20 -25.13
CA LEU A 310 -12.31 3.45 -25.80
C LEU A 310 -13.26 3.80 -26.96
N ALA A 311 -13.75 2.79 -27.69
CA ALA A 311 -14.73 2.95 -28.77
C ALA A 311 -16.16 3.25 -28.27
N LEU A 312 -16.50 2.81 -27.05
CA LEU A 312 -17.86 2.87 -26.54
C LEU A 312 -18.39 4.31 -26.45
N ARG A 313 -19.39 4.65 -27.27
CA ARG A 313 -20.02 5.98 -27.39
C ARG A 313 -19.07 7.10 -27.83
N LYS A 314 -17.98 6.76 -28.54
CA LYS A 314 -16.95 7.71 -29.00
C LYS A 314 -16.58 7.43 -30.48
N PRO A 315 -17.35 7.92 -31.46
CA PRO A 315 -17.11 7.64 -32.88
C PRO A 315 -15.74 8.15 -33.37
N GLU A 316 -15.22 9.22 -32.79
CA GLU A 316 -13.89 9.76 -33.08
C GLU A 316 -12.79 8.76 -32.69
N ASN A 317 -12.91 8.17 -31.49
CA ASN A 317 -11.99 7.14 -31.01
C ASN A 317 -12.08 5.86 -31.86
N CYS A 318 -13.28 5.51 -32.35
CA CYS A 318 -13.45 4.40 -33.29
C CYS A 318 -12.60 4.59 -34.55
N SER A 319 -12.58 5.79 -35.14
CA SER A 319 -11.76 6.07 -36.32
C SER A 319 -10.27 5.84 -36.04
N VAL A 320 -9.77 6.35 -34.92
CA VAL A 320 -8.36 6.17 -34.52
C VAL A 320 -8.03 4.69 -34.32
N ILE A 321 -8.89 3.92 -33.65
CA ILE A 321 -8.70 2.48 -33.43
C ILE A 321 -8.69 1.71 -34.76
N MET A 322 -9.56 2.07 -35.71
CA MET A 322 -9.63 1.43 -37.02
C MET A 322 -8.40 1.73 -37.86
N GLU A 323 -7.97 2.99 -37.89
CA GLU A 323 -6.77 3.43 -38.62
C GLU A 323 -5.49 2.84 -38.02
N GLY A 324 -5.41 2.72 -36.70
CA GLY A 324 -4.30 2.07 -35.97
C GLY A 324 -4.30 0.54 -36.05
N GLY A 325 -5.21 -0.08 -36.80
CA GLY A 325 -5.24 -1.54 -36.98
C GLY A 325 -5.81 -2.33 -35.80
N GLY A 326 -6.49 -1.68 -34.84
CA GLY A 326 -7.05 -2.34 -33.67
C GLY A 326 -8.07 -3.42 -33.98
N ALA A 327 -8.90 -3.24 -35.01
CA ALA A 327 -9.82 -4.29 -35.47
C ALA A 327 -9.10 -5.54 -36.01
N LEU A 328 -7.97 -5.35 -36.70
CA LEU A 328 -7.17 -6.47 -37.20
C LEU A 328 -6.49 -7.21 -36.04
N ALA A 329 -5.94 -6.49 -35.07
CA ALA A 329 -5.32 -7.08 -33.88
C ALA A 329 -6.34 -7.88 -33.06
N ALA A 330 -7.55 -7.35 -32.85
CA ALA A 330 -8.63 -8.08 -32.19
C ALA A 330 -9.01 -9.36 -32.95
N LEU A 331 -9.16 -9.28 -34.27
CA LEU A 331 -9.45 -10.44 -35.11
C LEU A 331 -8.34 -11.51 -35.04
N GLN A 332 -7.08 -11.09 -35.02
CA GLN A 332 -5.94 -11.98 -34.86
C GLN A 332 -5.95 -12.66 -33.49
N ALA A 333 -6.23 -11.92 -32.42
CA ALA A 333 -6.38 -12.46 -31.07
C ALA A 333 -7.49 -13.52 -30.98
N MET A 334 -8.66 -13.24 -31.56
CA MET A 334 -9.78 -14.20 -31.63
C MET A 334 -9.39 -15.47 -32.37
N LYS A 335 -8.65 -15.34 -33.49
CA LYS A 335 -8.15 -16.49 -34.26
C LYS A 335 -7.09 -17.30 -33.53
N ALA A 336 -6.24 -16.64 -32.76
CA ALA A 336 -5.20 -17.29 -31.96
C ALA A 336 -5.79 -18.07 -30.78
N HIS A 337 -6.91 -17.60 -30.22
CA HIS A 337 -7.54 -18.16 -29.01
C HIS A 337 -9.01 -18.57 -29.21
N PRO A 338 -9.33 -19.48 -30.16
CA PRO A 338 -10.72 -19.80 -30.53
C PRO A 338 -11.55 -20.46 -29.43
N ARG A 339 -10.91 -20.90 -28.34
CA ARG A 339 -11.57 -21.56 -27.19
C ARG A 339 -11.69 -20.66 -25.95
N GLU A 340 -11.03 -19.50 -25.96
CA GLU A 340 -11.05 -18.57 -24.85
C GLU A 340 -12.21 -17.61 -25.00
N VAL A 341 -13.33 -17.92 -24.36
CA VAL A 341 -14.59 -17.17 -24.48
C VAL A 341 -14.42 -15.68 -24.16
N ALA A 342 -13.51 -15.33 -23.24
CA ALA A 342 -13.25 -13.94 -22.89
C ALA A 342 -12.56 -13.13 -24.01
N VAL A 343 -11.90 -13.81 -24.96
CA VAL A 343 -11.22 -13.18 -26.11
C VAL A 343 -12.15 -13.10 -27.34
N GLN A 344 -13.17 -13.96 -27.43
CA GLN A 344 -14.14 -14.00 -28.53
C GLN A 344 -15.19 -12.89 -28.41
#